data_AF-A0A2P5GK11-F1
#
_entry.id   AF-A0A2P5GK11-F1
#
_cell.length_a   1.000
_cell.length_b   1.000
_cell.length_c   1.000
_cell.angle_alpha   90.00
_cell.angle_beta   90.00
_cell.angle_gamma   90.00
#
_symmetry.space_group_name_H-M   'P 1'
#
loop_
_entity.id
_entity.type
_entity.pdbx_description
1 polymer ?
#
loop_
_entity_poly.entity_id
_entity_poly.type
_entity_poly.pdbx_seq_one_letter_code
_entity_poly.pdbx_strand_id
1 'polypeptide(L)'
;MPQQYHYPMKDNFYDTIHTPGGVRSLVEESHLMTLLRELDKDGFNVDGPMAELVALVNYVTSSQMSMRDLQTHLDYCAQKLNEQTK
;
A
#
# COMPACT_ATOMS: atom_id res chain seq x y z
N MET A 1 -11.01 -31.37 7.81
CA MET A 1 -9.77 -31.08 7.04
C MET A 1 -9.28 -29.73 7.50
N PRO A 2 -8.00 -29.50 7.85
CA PRO A 2 -7.54 -28.14 8.06
C PRO A 2 -7.78 -27.38 6.74
N GLN A 3 -8.51 -26.26 6.81
CA GLN A 3 -8.67 -25.36 5.65
C GLN A 3 -7.28 -24.87 5.27
N GLN A 4 -6.85 -25.23 4.07
CA GLN A 4 -5.52 -24.88 3.58
C GLN A 4 -5.63 -23.56 2.83
N TYR A 5 -5.42 -22.45 3.54
CA TYR A 5 -5.26 -21.14 2.92
C TYR A 5 -4.09 -21.20 1.92
N HIS A 6 -4.34 -20.90 0.65
CA HIS A 6 -3.35 -21.04 -0.42
C HIS A 6 -3.29 -19.77 -1.26
N TYR A 7 -2.21 -19.01 -1.10
CA TYR A 7 -1.94 -17.76 -1.82
C TYR A 7 -0.56 -17.80 -2.46
N PRO A 8 -0.41 -18.47 -3.61
CA PRO A 8 0.87 -18.55 -4.30
C PRO A 8 1.27 -17.16 -4.81
N MET A 9 2.53 -16.81 -4.63
CA MET A 9 3.09 -15.57 -5.20
C MET A 9 3.18 -15.71 -6.72
N LYS A 10 2.90 -14.62 -7.45
CA LYS A 10 3.19 -14.56 -8.89
C LYS A 10 4.71 -14.54 -9.11
N ASP A 11 5.16 -15.07 -10.24
CA ASP A 11 6.55 -14.91 -10.67
C ASP A 11 6.92 -13.42 -10.71
N ASN A 12 8.12 -13.07 -10.22
CA ASN A 12 8.62 -11.69 -10.08
C ASN A 12 7.81 -10.78 -9.13
N PHE A 13 6.96 -11.33 -8.26
CA PHE A 13 6.24 -10.51 -7.26
C PHE A 13 7.21 -9.73 -6.36
N TYR A 14 8.28 -10.37 -5.88
CA TYR A 14 9.29 -9.71 -5.05
C TYR A 14 9.99 -8.55 -5.76
N ASP A 15 10.30 -8.69 -7.05
CA ASP A 15 11.00 -7.63 -7.78
C ASP A 15 10.10 -6.40 -8.03
N THR A 16 8.79 -6.62 -8.13
CA THR A 16 7.82 -5.58 -8.49
C THR A 16 7.21 -4.88 -7.28
N ILE A 17 7.12 -5.56 -6.13
CA ILE A 17 6.44 -5.04 -4.94
C ILE A 17 7.16 -3.86 -4.29
N HIS A 18 8.48 -3.76 -4.48
CA HIS A 18 9.31 -2.70 -3.90
C HIS A 18 9.19 -1.35 -4.62
N THR A 19 8.36 -1.27 -5.68
CA THR A 19 8.05 0.00 -6.36
C THR A 19 6.88 0.73 -5.69
N PRO A 20 6.78 2.07 -5.77
CA PRO A 20 5.64 2.80 -5.22
C PRO A 20 4.27 2.32 -5.76
N GLY A 21 4.23 1.92 -7.04
CA GLY A 21 3.06 1.33 -7.67
C GLY A 21 2.75 -0.08 -7.14
N GLY A 22 3.78 -0.91 -6.94
CA GLY A 22 3.64 -2.21 -6.28
C GLY A 22 3.07 -2.09 -4.88
N VAL A 23 3.63 -1.21 -4.03
CA VAL A 23 3.10 -0.97 -2.68
C VAL A 23 1.67 -0.44 -2.72
N ARG A 24 1.32 0.44 -3.67
CA ARG A 24 -0.06 0.92 -3.84
C ARG A 24 -1.02 -0.21 -4.21
N SER A 25 -0.61 -1.18 -5.02
CA SER A 25 -1.47 -2.30 -5.39
C SER A 25 -1.95 -3.13 -4.18
N LEU A 26 -1.15 -3.20 -3.11
CA LEU A 26 -1.51 -3.90 -1.87
C LEU A 26 -2.66 -3.25 -1.09
N VAL A 27 -2.88 -1.94 -1.31
CA VAL A 27 -4.00 -1.19 -0.72
C VAL A 27 -5.32 -1.63 -1.34
N GLU A 28 -5.32 -1.91 -2.64
CA GLU A 28 -6.51 -2.32 -3.39
C GLU A 28 -6.83 -3.81 -3.16
N GLU A 29 -5.82 -4.66 -3.33
CA GLU A 29 -5.95 -6.10 -3.15
C GLU A 29 -4.63 -6.70 -2.66
N SER A 30 -4.67 -7.42 -1.53
CA SER A 30 -3.51 -8.15 -1.03
C SER A 30 -3.92 -9.53 -0.52
N HIS A 31 -3.06 -10.53 -0.76
CA HIS A 31 -3.24 -11.87 -0.20
C HIS A 31 -3.35 -11.84 1.33
N LEU A 32 -2.69 -10.90 2.00
CA LEU A 32 -2.78 -10.73 3.45
C LEU A 32 -4.17 -10.26 3.89
N MET A 33 -4.77 -9.28 3.21
CA MET A 33 -6.15 -8.84 3.47
C MET A 33 -7.15 -9.96 3.20
N THR A 34 -6.97 -10.70 2.10
CA THR A 34 -7.83 -11.83 1.75
C THR A 34 -7.76 -12.95 2.79
N LEU A 35 -6.56 -13.30 3.25
CA LEU A 35 -6.35 -14.29 4.31
C LEU A 35 -7.08 -13.90 5.60
N LEU A 36 -6.92 -12.65 6.06
CA LEU A 36 -7.58 -12.21 7.30
C LEU A 36 -9.11 -12.23 7.17
N ARG A 37 -9.65 -11.89 6.00
CA ARG A 37 -11.11 -11.98 5.74
C ARG A 37 -11.61 -13.42 5.67
N GLU A 38 -10.81 -14.36 5.17
CA GLU A 38 -11.16 -15.78 5.17
C GLU A 38 -11.11 -16.36 6.60
N LEU A 39 -10.10 -16.00 7.38
CA LEU A 39 -10.02 -16.36 8.80
C LEU A 39 -11.22 -15.83 9.60
N ASP A 40 -11.64 -14.58 9.36
CA ASP A 40 -12.85 -14.01 9.98
C ASP A 40 -14.11 -14.81 9.64
N LYS A 41 -14.29 -15.14 8.34
CA LYS A 41 -15.41 -15.96 7.86
C LYS A 41 -15.43 -17.36 8.47
N ASP A 42 -14.27 -17.93 8.72
CA ASP A 42 -14.12 -19.24 9.36
C ASP A 42 -14.29 -19.18 10.89
N GLY A 43 -14.53 -17.98 11.46
CA GLY A 43 -14.83 -17.77 12.88
C GLY A 43 -13.61 -17.51 13.75
N PHE A 44 -12.44 -17.23 13.17
CA PHE A 44 -11.25 -16.82 13.91
C PHE A 44 -11.29 -15.32 14.22
N ASN A 45 -10.88 -14.95 15.43
CA ASN A 45 -10.73 -13.54 15.78
C ASN A 45 -9.50 -12.95 15.07
N VAL A 46 -9.77 -12.03 14.13
CA VAL A 46 -8.74 -11.28 13.40
C VAL A 46 -8.78 -9.78 13.67
N ASP A 47 -9.52 -9.32 14.68
CA ASP A 47 -9.75 -7.89 14.95
C ASP A 47 -8.44 -7.10 15.06
N GLY A 48 -7.47 -7.65 15.82
CA GLY A 48 -6.14 -7.06 15.99
C GLY A 48 -5.36 -6.99 14.67
N PRO A 49 -5.05 -8.14 14.02
CA PRO A 49 -4.34 -8.16 12.74
C PRO A 49 -5.01 -7.32 11.64
N MET A 50 -6.35 -7.31 11.59
CA MET A 50 -7.11 -6.51 10.64
C MET A 50 -6.94 -5.02 10.91
N ALA A 51 -7.04 -4.58 12.18
CA ALA A 51 -6.82 -3.19 12.55
C ALA A 51 -5.40 -2.72 12.23
N GLU A 52 -4.38 -3.56 12.50
CA GLU A 52 -2.99 -3.27 12.15
C GLU A 52 -2.79 -3.16 10.63
N LEU A 53 -3.39 -4.07 9.85
CA LEU A 53 -3.31 -4.01 8.40
C LEU A 53 -3.98 -2.74 7.84
N VAL A 54 -5.15 -2.37 8.37
CA VAL A 54 -5.84 -1.12 8.02
C VAL A 54 -4.96 0.09 8.34
N ALA A 55 -4.28 0.10 9.49
CA ALA A 55 -3.37 1.18 9.84
C ALA A 55 -2.21 1.33 8.83
N LEU A 56 -1.60 0.21 8.40
CA LEU A 56 -0.52 0.21 7.41
C LEU A 56 -1.00 0.69 6.03
N VAL A 57 -2.15 0.21 5.57
CA VAL A 57 -2.75 0.60 4.29
C VAL A 57 -3.10 2.10 4.28
N ASN A 58 -3.66 2.61 5.38
CA ASN A 58 -3.96 4.02 5.54
C ASN A 58 -2.70 4.88 5.57
N TYR A 59 -1.64 4.41 6.25
CA TYR A 59 -0.34 5.08 6.27
C TYR A 59 0.26 5.20 4.86
N VAL A 60 0.27 4.13 4.08
CA VAL A 60 0.76 4.14 2.70
C VAL A 60 -0.03 5.15 1.86
N THR A 61 -1.36 5.13 1.94
CA THR A 61 -2.23 6.04 1.18
C THR A 61 -1.96 7.50 1.55
N SER A 62 -1.91 7.80 2.84
CA SER A 62 -1.66 9.15 3.36
C SER A 62 -0.26 9.67 3.00
N SER A 63 0.76 8.82 3.13
CA SER A 63 2.14 9.17 2.79
C SER A 63 2.28 9.49 1.30
N GLN A 64 1.68 8.69 0.42
CA GLN A 64 1.74 8.91 -1.02
C GLN A 64 1.01 10.19 -1.47
N MET A 65 -0.13 10.51 -0.86
CA MET A 65 -0.81 11.80 -1.10
C MET A 65 0.09 12.97 -0.69
N SER A 66 0.64 12.90 0.53
CA SER A 66 1.53 13.94 1.06
C SER A 66 2.76 14.16 0.18
N MET A 67 3.37 13.08 -0.32
CA MET A 67 4.53 13.17 -1.22
C MET A 67 4.19 13.81 -2.57
N ARG A 68 3.00 13.54 -3.12
CA ARG A 68 2.54 14.14 -4.38
C ARG A 68 2.31 15.65 -4.25
N ASP A 69 1.73 16.07 -3.13
CA ASP A 69 1.53 17.49 -2.85
C ASP A 69 2.87 18.19 -2.67
N LEU A 70 3.81 17.59 -1.94
CA LEU A 70 5.18 18.09 -1.80
C LEU A 70 5.87 18.26 -3.16
N GLN A 71 5.75 17.28 -4.07
CA GLN A 71 6.29 17.38 -5.43
C GLN A 71 5.71 18.59 -6.17
N THR A 72 4.39 18.78 -6.10
CA THR A 72 3.71 19.92 -6.74
C THR A 72 4.21 21.27 -6.20
N HIS A 73 4.42 21.37 -4.88
CA HIS A 73 4.99 22.56 -4.27
C HIS A 73 6.45 22.81 -4.71
N LEU A 74 7.25 21.75 -4.80
CA LEU A 74 8.63 21.83 -5.27
C LEU A 74 8.70 22.26 -6.75
N ASP A 75 7.81 21.74 -7.60
CA ASP A 75 7.70 22.13 -9.01
C ASP A 75 7.39 23.63 -9.15
N TYR A 76 6.47 24.13 -8.32
CA TYR A 76 6.16 25.56 -8.27
C TYR A 76 7.37 26.39 -7.83
N CYS A 77 8.06 25.99 -6.76
CA CYS A 77 9.27 26.67 -6.30
C CYS A 77 10.36 26.68 -7.39
N ALA A 78 10.59 25.56 -8.07
CA ALA A 78 11.55 25.45 -9.15
C ALA A 78 11.19 26.37 -10.33
N GLN A 79 9.90 26.45 -10.69
CA GLN A 79 9.42 27.38 -11.70
C GLN A 79 9.73 28.84 -11.31
N LYS A 80 9.42 29.24 -10.07
CA LYS A 80 9.67 30.61 -9.59
C LYS A 80 11.15 30.97 -9.52
N LEU A 81 12.00 30.02 -9.12
CA LEU A 81 13.45 30.22 -9.16
C LEU A 81 13.94 30.40 -10.60
N ASN A 82 13.45 29.60 -11.54
CA ASN A 82 13.83 29.71 -12.95
C ASN A 82 13.40 31.05 -13.59
N GLU A 83 12.25 31.61 -13.17
CA GLU A 83 11.79 32.94 -13.58
C GLU A 83 12.70 34.07 -13.07
N GLN A 84 13.37 33.88 -11.93
CA GLN A 84 14.24 34.90 -11.30
C GLN A 84 15.73 34.77 -11.68
N THR A 85 16.16 33.58 -12.10
CA THR A 85 17.57 33.28 -12.40
C THR A 85 17.90 33.37 -13.89
N LYS A 86 16.90 33.64 -14.73
CA LYS A 86 17.04 33.99 -16.15
C LYS A 86 16.79 35.48 -16.33
#